data_AF-A0A0M2PUX4-F1
#
_entry.id   AF-A0A0M2PUX4-F1
#
_cell.length_a   1.000
_cell.length_b   1.000
_cell.length_c   1.000
_cell.angle_alpha   90.00
_cell.angle_beta   90.00
_cell.angle_gamma   90.00
#
_symmetry.space_group_name_H-M   'P 1'
#
loop_
_entity.id
_entity.type
_entity.pdbx_description
1 polymer ?
#
loop_
_entity_poly.entity_id
_entity_poly.type
_entity_poly.pdbx_seq_one_letter_code
_entity_poly.pdbx_strand_id
1 'polypeptide(L)'
;MGRDIPAALAEARPQLPHGFRVSVAPPLGQDPALVAWLRSRRSVPYASVPYTSVPYASVPCASGTPPTLWILLAHGSQRPQAQTQLNALAQGLEMTLATFATDPSLATQVQRGIDQGCSQVGILPFFLFAGSITDAIAVQVEELQAQYPHLGWQVLPPLAQQPGFTTVLGQWLDRSWPQDWPQD
;
A
#
# COMPACT_ATOMS: atom_id res chain seq x y z
N MET A 1 15.66 5.61 19.77
CA MET A 1 15.34 5.12 18.41
C MET A 1 15.18 3.62 18.49
N GLY A 2 14.03 3.07 18.08
CA GLY A 2 13.86 1.62 18.01
C GLY A 2 14.85 1.02 17.01
N ARG A 3 15.56 -0.03 17.40
CA ARG A 3 16.47 -0.78 16.51
C ARG A 3 15.65 -1.50 15.43
N ASP A 4 16.22 -1.65 14.23
CA ASP A 4 15.61 -2.47 13.19
C ASP A 4 15.61 -3.96 13.62
N ILE A 5 14.60 -4.72 13.21
CA ILE A 5 14.33 -6.09 13.66
C ILE A 5 15.53 -7.02 13.42
N PRO A 6 16.21 -7.01 12.25
CA PRO A 6 17.38 -7.86 12.02
C PRO A 6 18.53 -7.58 12.99
N ALA A 7 18.77 -6.30 13.31
CA ALA A 7 19.82 -5.90 14.23
C ALA A 7 19.51 -6.34 15.67
N ALA A 8 18.25 -6.17 16.09
CA ALA A 8 17.81 -6.63 17.41
C ALA A 8 17.93 -8.16 17.54
N LEU A 9 17.62 -8.92 16.49
CA LEU A 9 17.80 -10.37 16.49
C LEU A 9 19.27 -10.77 16.54
N ALA A 10 20.14 -10.12 15.76
CA ALA A 10 21.56 -10.44 15.73
C ALA A 10 22.21 -10.31 17.13
N GLU A 11 21.80 -9.29 17.90
CA GLU A 11 22.25 -9.05 19.27
C GLU A 11 21.68 -10.06 20.28
N ALA A 12 20.42 -10.47 20.10
CA ALA A 12 19.78 -11.45 20.97
C ALA A 12 20.25 -12.89 20.70
N ARG A 13 20.79 -13.16 19.50
CA ARG A 13 21.13 -14.52 19.04
C ARG A 13 22.04 -15.32 20.00
N PRO A 14 23.10 -14.75 20.59
CA PRO A 14 23.95 -15.47 21.54
C PRO A 14 23.26 -15.85 22.85
N GLN A 15 22.13 -15.22 23.17
CA GLN A 15 21.36 -15.46 24.40
C GLN A 15 20.24 -16.49 24.20
N LEU A 16 20.04 -16.98 22.97
CA LEU A 16 18.99 -17.95 22.68
C LEU A 16 19.37 -19.33 23.23
N PRO A 17 18.40 -20.08 23.81
CA PRO A 17 18.64 -21.44 24.27
C PRO A 17 19.16 -22.35 23.14
N HIS A 18 19.93 -23.35 23.50
CA HIS A 18 20.41 -24.35 22.53
C HIS A 18 19.23 -25.01 21.81
N GLY A 19 19.29 -25.08 20.47
CA GLY A 19 18.22 -25.62 19.62
C GLY A 19 17.05 -24.67 19.38
N PHE A 20 17.02 -23.48 19.98
CA PHE A 20 16.00 -22.46 19.69
C PHE A 20 16.35 -21.70 18.41
N ARG A 21 15.45 -21.75 17.43
CA ARG A 21 15.69 -21.18 16.10
C ARG A 21 14.75 -20.02 15.83
N VAL A 22 15.29 -18.93 15.30
CA VAL A 22 14.54 -17.74 14.90
C VAL A 22 14.98 -17.30 13.51
N SER A 23 13.99 -16.94 12.70
CA SER A 23 14.13 -16.28 11.41
C SER A 23 13.34 -14.97 11.40
N VAL A 24 13.74 -14.05 10.53
CA VAL A 24 12.98 -12.83 10.23
C VAL A 24 12.54 -12.92 8.79
N ALA A 25 11.24 -12.88 8.57
CA ALA A 25 10.67 -12.88 7.23
C ALA A 25 11.07 -11.59 6.49
N PRO A 26 11.28 -11.65 5.16
CA PRO A 26 11.50 -10.45 4.36
C PRO A 26 10.27 -9.53 4.40
N PRO A 27 10.43 -8.21 4.18
CA PRO A 27 9.29 -7.30 4.19
C PRO A 27 8.18 -7.72 3.21
N LEU A 28 6.93 -7.73 3.68
CA LEU A 28 5.74 -8.15 2.91
C LEU A 28 5.62 -7.44 1.54
N GLY A 29 6.01 -6.16 1.46
CA GLY A 29 5.95 -5.36 0.23
C GLY A 29 6.78 -5.89 -0.95
N GLN A 30 7.69 -6.84 -0.71
CA GLN A 30 8.53 -7.44 -1.75
C GLN A 30 7.98 -8.80 -2.24
N ASP A 31 6.88 -9.27 -1.65
CA ASP A 31 6.31 -10.56 -2.00
C ASP A 31 5.58 -10.51 -3.37
N PRO A 32 5.88 -11.42 -4.30
CA PRO A 32 5.29 -11.41 -5.63
C PRO A 32 3.78 -11.67 -5.63
N ALA A 33 3.25 -12.43 -4.66
CA ALA A 33 1.80 -12.65 -4.58
C ALA A 33 1.07 -11.41 -4.08
N LEU A 34 1.69 -10.64 -3.17
CA LEU A 34 1.17 -9.31 -2.81
C LEU A 34 1.11 -8.40 -4.04
N VAL A 35 2.19 -8.30 -4.82
CA VAL A 35 2.20 -7.46 -6.02
C VAL A 35 1.13 -7.91 -7.03
N ALA A 36 1.00 -9.21 -7.28
CA ALA A 36 -0.03 -9.76 -8.17
C ALA A 36 -1.44 -9.44 -7.67
N TRP A 37 -1.69 -9.59 -6.37
CA TRP A 37 -2.97 -9.27 -5.75
C TRP A 37 -3.27 -7.76 -5.83
N LEU A 38 -2.31 -6.89 -5.54
CA LEU A 38 -2.47 -5.43 -5.66
C LEU A 38 -2.82 -5.01 -7.09
N ARG A 39 -2.17 -5.59 -8.12
CA ARG A 39 -2.54 -5.33 -9.52
C ARG A 39 -3.99 -5.70 -9.80
N SER A 40 -4.47 -6.81 -9.26
CA SER A 40 -5.87 -7.23 -9.44
C SER A 40 -6.88 -6.25 -8.86
N ARG A 41 -6.50 -5.45 -7.85
CA ARG A 41 -7.41 -4.49 -7.18
C ARG A 41 -7.85 -3.33 -8.07
N ARG A 42 -7.10 -3.03 -9.13
CA ARG A 42 -7.44 -2.00 -10.13
C ARG A 42 -8.75 -2.28 -10.87
N SER A 43 -9.12 -3.55 -10.98
CA SER A 43 -10.27 -4.01 -11.77
C SER A 43 -11.48 -4.35 -10.91
N VAL A 44 -11.36 -4.25 -9.58
CA VAL A 44 -12.47 -4.60 -8.69
C VAL A 44 -13.33 -3.36 -8.45
N PRO A 45 -14.59 -3.32 -8.94
CA PRO A 45 -15.52 -2.27 -8.57
C PRO A 45 -15.84 -2.43 -7.08
N TYR A 46 -15.27 -1.57 -6.24
CA TYR A 46 -15.65 -1.46 -4.84
C TYR A 46 -16.99 -0.74 -4.74
N ALA A 47 -18.07 -1.46 -5.02
CA ALA A 47 -19.45 -0.96 -4.90
C ALA A 47 -20.24 -1.62 -3.77
N SER A 48 -19.64 -2.46 -2.92
CA SER A 48 -20.41 -3.21 -1.92
C SER A 48 -19.55 -3.87 -0.84
N VAL A 49 -18.88 -3.08 0.00
CA VAL A 49 -18.40 -3.60 1.30
C VAL A 49 -18.89 -2.65 2.40
N PRO A 50 -19.77 -3.10 3.32
CA PRO A 50 -20.19 -2.27 4.44
C PRO A 50 -19.12 -2.27 5.54
N TYR A 51 -19.16 -1.21 6.36
CA TYR A 51 -18.38 -0.90 7.59
C TYR A 51 -17.21 0.08 7.43
N THR A 52 -17.11 1.20 8.17
CA THR A 52 -18.02 1.94 9.06
C THR A 52 -17.48 3.37 9.16
N SER A 53 -18.39 4.35 9.18
CA SER A 53 -18.26 5.75 9.62
C SER A 53 -17.55 6.84 8.79
N VAL A 54 -17.10 6.61 7.55
CA VAL A 54 -16.81 7.73 6.62
C VAL A 54 -17.25 7.33 5.21
N PRO A 55 -17.99 8.18 4.46
CA PRO A 55 -18.39 7.84 3.11
C PRO A 55 -17.17 7.97 2.20
N TYR A 56 -16.47 6.86 1.93
CA TYR A 56 -15.71 6.74 0.70
C TYR A 56 -16.73 6.81 -0.44
N ALA A 57 -17.03 8.03 -0.90
CA ALA A 57 -18.07 8.29 -1.86
C ALA A 57 -17.77 7.50 -3.15
N SER A 58 -18.60 6.47 -3.34
CA SER A 58 -18.62 5.55 -4.45
C SER A 58 -18.77 6.28 -5.79
N VAL A 59 -17.96 5.92 -6.77
CA VAL A 59 -18.34 6.10 -8.19
C VAL A 59 -18.06 4.81 -8.93
N PRO A 60 -19.07 4.19 -9.58
CA PRO A 60 -18.84 3.17 -10.58
C PRO A 60 -18.20 3.85 -11.80
N CYS A 61 -16.98 3.44 -12.18
CA CYS A 61 -16.37 3.90 -13.42
C CYS A 61 -17.22 3.39 -14.59
N ALA A 62 -17.89 4.32 -15.29
CA ALA A 62 -18.58 4.04 -16.53
C ALA A 62 -17.57 3.59 -17.60
N SER A 63 -18.00 2.61 -18.38
CA SER A 63 -17.30 2.01 -19.51
C SER A 63 -17.01 3.03 -20.62
N GLY A 64 -15.77 3.50 -20.68
CA GLY A 64 -15.22 4.34 -21.75
C GLY A 64 -13.98 5.08 -21.25
N THR A 65 -12.78 4.50 -21.44
CA THR A 65 -11.59 4.85 -20.62
C THR A 65 -10.65 5.86 -21.30
N PRO A 66 -10.64 7.15 -20.89
CA PRO A 66 -9.44 7.99 -20.89
C PRO A 66 -8.44 7.49 -19.82
N PRO A 67 -7.14 7.88 -19.82
CA PRO A 67 -6.17 7.32 -18.89
C PRO A 67 -6.56 7.58 -17.44
N THR A 68 -6.87 6.51 -16.71
CA THR A 68 -7.10 6.55 -15.26
C THR A 68 -5.75 6.66 -14.55
N LEU A 69 -5.51 7.76 -13.84
CA LEU A 69 -4.33 7.90 -12.97
C LEU A 69 -4.54 7.01 -11.74
N TRP A 70 -3.70 6.00 -11.55
CA TRP A 70 -3.65 5.22 -10.32
C TRP A 70 -2.49 5.66 -9.44
N ILE A 71 -2.80 6.11 -8.22
CA ILE A 71 -1.84 6.56 -7.21
C ILE A 71 -1.68 5.48 -6.13
N LEU A 72 -0.44 5.04 -5.92
CA LEU A 72 -0.05 4.27 -4.74
C LEU A 72 0.32 5.29 -3.64
N LEU A 73 -0.51 5.44 -2.62
CA LEU A 73 -0.27 6.37 -1.52
C LEU A 73 0.37 5.64 -0.34
N ALA A 74 1.67 5.84 -0.16
CA ALA A 74 2.42 5.26 0.95
C ALA A 74 2.67 6.29 2.06
N HIS A 75 3.14 5.83 3.22
CA HIS A 75 3.58 6.73 4.28
C HIS A 75 4.73 7.64 3.82
N GLY A 76 5.68 7.11 3.05
CA GLY A 76 6.93 7.80 2.72
C GLY A 76 8.00 7.60 3.79
N SER A 77 9.27 7.71 3.38
CA SER A 77 10.42 7.44 4.24
C SER A 77 11.60 8.31 3.83
N GLN A 78 12.30 8.88 4.81
CA GLN A 78 13.57 9.57 4.57
C GLN A 78 14.75 8.61 4.38
N ARG A 79 14.59 7.31 4.70
CA ARG A 79 15.61 6.30 4.39
C ARG A 79 15.61 6.00 2.89
N PRO A 80 16.73 6.19 2.17
CA PRO A 80 16.79 5.98 0.72
C PRO A 80 16.36 4.58 0.28
N GLN A 81 16.79 3.55 1.01
CA GLN A 81 16.45 2.16 0.67
C GLN A 81 14.93 1.90 0.68
N ALA A 82 14.21 2.43 1.67
CA ALA A 82 12.76 2.29 1.73
C ALA A 82 12.07 3.08 0.60
N GLN A 83 12.60 4.26 0.24
CA GLN A 83 12.10 5.01 -0.90
C GLN A 83 12.31 4.26 -2.22
N THR A 84 13.49 3.64 -2.42
CA THR A 84 13.77 2.78 -3.58
C THR A 84 12.78 1.61 -3.68
N GLN A 85 12.45 0.97 -2.55
CA GLN A 85 11.47 -0.11 -2.51
C GLN A 85 10.06 0.36 -2.88
N LEU A 86 9.63 1.52 -2.38
CA LEU A 86 8.34 2.10 -2.74
C LEU A 86 8.27 2.48 -4.22
N ASN A 87 9.35 3.05 -4.77
CA ASN A 87 9.44 3.36 -6.20
C ASN A 87 9.37 2.09 -7.05
N ALA A 88 10.10 1.04 -6.68
CA ALA A 88 10.09 -0.24 -7.39
C ALA A 88 8.71 -0.91 -7.32
N LEU A 89 8.03 -0.84 -6.17
CA LEU A 89 6.66 -1.32 -6.02
C LEU A 89 5.70 -0.54 -6.90
N ALA A 90 5.73 0.79 -6.86
CA ALA A 90 4.87 1.64 -7.68
C ALA A 90 5.10 1.37 -9.18
N GLN A 91 6.36 1.26 -9.61
CA GLN A 91 6.71 0.88 -10.99
C GLN A 91 6.19 -0.51 -11.34
N GLY A 92 6.39 -1.50 -10.46
CA GLY A 92 5.89 -2.85 -10.67
C GLY A 92 4.36 -2.89 -10.77
N LEU A 93 3.68 -2.04 -10.01
CA LEU A 93 2.23 -1.90 -10.11
C LEU A 93 1.78 -1.04 -11.29
N GLU A 94 2.67 -0.35 -12.00
CA GLU A 94 2.36 0.70 -12.99
C GLU A 94 1.54 1.85 -12.40
N MET A 95 1.83 2.23 -11.15
CA MET A 95 1.16 3.29 -10.40
C MET A 95 2.11 4.48 -10.19
N THR A 96 1.53 5.66 -10.06
CA THR A 96 2.24 6.85 -9.62
C THR A 96 2.40 6.80 -8.10
N LEU A 97 3.63 6.88 -7.59
CA LEU A 97 3.87 6.94 -6.15
C LEU A 97 3.53 8.33 -5.61
N ALA A 98 2.71 8.39 -4.57
CA ALA A 98 2.57 9.55 -3.69
C ALA A 98 2.92 9.15 -2.26
N THR A 99 3.41 10.10 -1.47
CA THR A 99 3.74 9.88 -0.07
C THR A 99 3.03 10.86 0.85
N PHE A 100 2.68 10.40 2.06
CA PHE A 100 2.05 11.24 3.08
C PHE A 100 3.06 12.13 3.82
N ALA A 101 4.24 11.59 4.16
CA ALA A 101 5.23 12.25 5.02
C ALA A 101 6.40 12.91 4.25
N THR A 102 6.49 12.67 2.94
CA THR A 102 7.57 13.17 2.07
C THR A 102 6.98 13.60 0.73
N ASP A 103 7.79 14.24 -0.11
CA ASP A 103 7.42 14.48 -1.50
C ASP A 103 7.73 13.27 -2.41
N PRO A 104 6.98 13.11 -3.52
CA PRO A 104 5.84 13.94 -3.95
C PRO A 104 4.55 13.62 -3.19
N SER A 105 3.83 14.67 -2.76
CA SER A 105 2.54 14.54 -2.06
C SER A 105 1.39 14.06 -2.96
N LEU A 106 0.28 13.65 -2.33
CA LEU A 106 -0.95 13.26 -3.04
C LEU A 106 -1.47 14.38 -3.95
N ALA A 107 -1.61 15.60 -3.41
CA ALA A 107 -2.08 16.76 -4.16
C ALA A 107 -1.19 17.06 -5.38
N THR A 108 0.13 16.98 -5.22
CA THR A 108 1.08 17.18 -6.33
C THR A 108 0.86 16.17 -7.45
N GLN A 109 0.62 14.90 -7.12
CA GLN A 109 0.40 13.87 -8.14
C GLN A 109 -0.98 13.99 -8.81
N VAL A 110 -2.00 14.38 -8.07
CA VAL A 110 -3.32 14.69 -8.64
C VAL A 110 -3.22 15.85 -9.63
N GLN A 111 -2.58 16.96 -9.24
CA GLN A 111 -2.41 18.11 -10.13
C GLN A 111 -1.63 17.74 -11.41
N ARG A 112 -0.55 16.98 -11.28
CA ARG A 112 0.20 16.47 -12.45
C ARG A 112 -0.67 15.62 -13.38
N GLY A 113 -1.56 14.80 -12.82
CA GLY A 113 -2.52 14.03 -13.60
C GLY A 113 -3.50 14.91 -14.36
N ILE A 114 -4.02 15.95 -13.70
CA ILE A 114 -4.92 16.94 -14.31
C ILE A 114 -4.21 17.64 -15.48
N ASP A 115 -2.97 18.07 -15.28
CA ASP A 115 -2.17 18.72 -16.31
C ASP A 115 -1.91 17.80 -17.52
N GLN A 116 -1.99 16.48 -17.32
CA GLN A 116 -1.88 15.45 -18.36
C GLN A 116 -3.23 15.04 -18.98
N GLY A 117 -4.33 15.71 -18.60
CA GLY A 117 -5.67 15.43 -19.14
C GLY A 117 -6.38 14.23 -18.52
N CYS A 118 -5.95 13.78 -17.34
CA CYS A 118 -6.64 12.74 -16.60
C CYS A 118 -8.02 13.22 -16.14
N SER A 119 -9.03 12.37 -16.29
CA SER A 119 -10.40 12.62 -15.79
C SER A 119 -10.85 11.66 -14.69
N GLN A 120 -10.02 10.68 -14.32
CA GLN A 120 -10.31 9.69 -13.28
C GLN A 120 -9.08 9.38 -12.42
N VAL A 121 -9.21 9.51 -11.10
CA VAL A 121 -8.15 9.24 -10.12
C VAL A 121 -8.52 8.04 -9.25
N GLY A 122 -7.70 7.00 -9.30
CA GLY A 122 -7.73 5.87 -8.39
C GLY A 122 -6.66 6.00 -7.31
N ILE A 123 -6.99 5.82 -6.03
CA ILE A 123 -6.05 5.89 -4.91
C ILE A 123 -6.05 4.54 -4.18
N LEU A 124 -4.86 3.95 -4.04
CA LEU A 124 -4.60 2.80 -3.19
C LEU A 124 -3.77 3.26 -1.97
N PRO A 125 -4.38 3.38 -0.78
CA PRO A 125 -3.63 3.57 0.46
C PRO A 125 -2.83 2.31 0.79
N PHE A 126 -1.50 2.38 0.68
CA PHE A 126 -0.58 1.30 1.01
C PHE A 126 -0.29 1.24 2.51
N PHE A 127 -1.35 1.03 3.29
CA PHE A 127 -1.33 0.93 4.75
C PHE A 127 -1.95 -0.38 5.17
N LEU A 128 -1.34 -1.07 6.14
CA LEU A 128 -1.86 -2.35 6.63
C LEU A 128 -3.21 -2.17 7.31
N PHE A 129 -3.32 -1.22 8.25
CA PHE A 129 -4.53 -1.00 9.04
C PHE A 129 -5.03 0.44 8.91
N ALA A 130 -6.31 0.64 9.21
CA ALA A 130 -6.84 1.97 9.43
C ALA A 130 -6.29 2.58 10.74
N GLY A 131 -6.20 3.89 10.78
CA GLY A 131 -5.79 4.69 11.93
C GLY A 131 -5.65 6.16 11.57
N SER A 132 -5.05 6.95 12.46
CA SER A 132 -5.00 8.42 12.33
C SER A 132 -4.42 8.93 11.00
N ILE A 133 -3.45 8.21 10.41
CA ILE A 133 -2.87 8.58 9.11
C ILE A 133 -3.87 8.33 7.98
N THR A 134 -4.58 7.20 7.99
CA THR A 134 -5.60 6.94 6.97
C THR A 134 -6.78 7.88 7.11
N ASP A 135 -7.11 8.30 8.32
CA ASP A 135 -8.14 9.32 8.59
C ASP A 135 -7.71 10.68 8.04
N ALA A 136 -6.45 11.10 8.26
CA ALA A 136 -5.89 12.32 7.69
C ALA A 136 -5.85 12.27 6.15
N ILE A 137 -5.58 11.10 5.58
CA ILE A 137 -5.64 10.87 4.13
C ILE A 137 -7.08 11.02 3.62
N ALA A 138 -8.08 10.49 4.34
CA ALA A 138 -9.48 10.62 3.95
C ALA A 138 -9.90 12.10 3.87
N VAL A 139 -9.51 12.91 4.87
CA VAL A 139 -9.74 14.36 4.85
C VAL A 139 -9.06 15.03 3.64
N GLN A 140 -7.79 14.71 3.36
CA GLN A 140 -7.09 15.25 2.18
C GLN A 140 -7.78 14.87 0.85
N VAL A 141 -8.32 13.66 0.76
CA VAL A 141 -9.08 13.20 -0.41
C VAL A 141 -10.37 13.99 -0.55
N GLU A 142 -11.12 14.20 0.53
CA GLU A 142 -12.37 14.97 0.52
C GLU A 142 -12.13 16.43 0.06
N GLU A 143 -11.04 17.05 0.54
CA GLU A 143 -10.62 18.40 0.10
C GLU A 143 -10.31 18.44 -1.41
N LEU A 144 -9.57 17.45 -1.92
CA LEU A 144 -9.26 17.34 -3.34
C LEU A 144 -10.51 17.05 -4.20
N GLN A 145 -11.43 16.23 -3.70
CA GLN A 145 -12.72 15.97 -4.36
C GLN A 145 -13.55 17.25 -4.47
N ALA A 146 -13.60 18.07 -3.41
CA ALA A 146 -14.27 19.35 -3.42
C ALA A 146 -13.59 20.35 -4.37
N GLN A 147 -12.26 20.33 -4.45
CA GLN A 147 -11.48 21.18 -5.35
C GLN A 147 -11.62 20.80 -6.83
N TYR A 148 -11.73 19.50 -7.13
CA TYR A 148 -11.82 18.96 -8.50
C TYR A 148 -13.06 18.07 -8.68
N PRO A 149 -14.28 18.64 -8.64
CA PRO A 149 -15.54 17.88 -8.68
C PRO A 149 -15.84 17.25 -10.05
N HIS A 150 -15.09 17.61 -11.09
CA HIS A 150 -15.23 17.08 -12.44
C HIS A 150 -14.44 15.77 -12.65
N LEU A 151 -13.54 15.41 -11.73
CA LEU A 151 -12.81 14.15 -11.78
C LEU A 151 -13.68 13.02 -11.22
N GLY A 152 -13.59 11.84 -11.82
CA GLY A 152 -14.05 10.60 -11.20
C GLY A 152 -13.06 10.17 -10.13
N TRP A 153 -13.55 9.82 -8.94
CA TRP A 153 -12.70 9.40 -7.82
C TRP A 153 -13.00 7.96 -7.43
N GLN A 154 -11.95 7.19 -7.23
CA GLN A 154 -12.01 5.87 -6.63
C GLN A 154 -10.93 5.77 -5.56
N VAL A 155 -11.32 5.54 -4.30
CA VAL A 155 -10.34 5.30 -3.23
C VAL A 155 -10.59 3.96 -2.60
N LEU A 156 -9.54 3.15 -2.54
CA LEU A 156 -9.58 1.82 -1.97
C LEU A 156 -9.38 1.89 -0.44
N PRO A 157 -9.93 0.95 0.33
CA PRO A 157 -9.64 0.88 1.75
C PRO A 157 -8.20 0.39 2.01
N PRO A 158 -7.67 0.56 3.23
CA PRO A 158 -6.39 -0.01 3.65
C PRO A 158 -6.31 -1.53 3.41
N LEU A 159 -5.09 -2.06 3.28
CA LEU A 159 -4.83 -3.41 2.79
C LEU A 159 -5.56 -4.50 3.60
N ALA A 160 -5.54 -4.44 4.94
CA ALA A 160 -6.18 -5.45 5.77
C ALA A 160 -7.71 -5.50 5.64
N GLN A 161 -8.33 -4.46 5.09
CA GLN A 161 -9.77 -4.40 4.86
C GLN A 161 -10.16 -4.84 3.44
N GLN A 162 -9.17 -5.11 2.59
CA GLN A 162 -9.43 -5.53 1.21
C GLN A 162 -9.69 -7.04 1.13
N PRO A 163 -10.71 -7.49 0.36
CA PRO A 163 -10.96 -8.91 0.15
C PRO A 163 -9.73 -9.64 -0.40
N GLY A 164 -9.42 -10.79 0.19
CA GLY A 164 -8.29 -11.64 -0.20
C GLY A 164 -6.94 -11.26 0.42
N PHE A 165 -6.84 -10.18 1.19
CA PHE A 165 -5.58 -9.81 1.85
C PHE A 165 -5.07 -10.91 2.79
N THR A 166 -5.94 -11.52 3.60
CA THR A 166 -5.58 -12.61 4.51
C THR A 166 -5.04 -13.83 3.79
N THR A 167 -5.59 -14.17 2.62
CA THR A 167 -5.10 -15.25 1.75
C THR A 167 -3.67 -14.97 1.29
N VAL A 168 -3.40 -13.75 0.81
CA VAL A 168 -2.06 -13.33 0.38
C VAL A 168 -1.08 -13.33 1.55
N LEU A 169 -1.52 -12.87 2.72
CA LEU A 169 -0.70 -12.88 3.94
C LEU A 169 -0.31 -14.32 4.32
N GLY A 170 -1.24 -15.27 4.25
CA GLY A 170 -0.97 -16.69 4.47
C GLY A 170 0.06 -17.24 3.48
N GLN A 171 -0.10 -16.96 2.18
CA GLN A 171 0.85 -17.38 1.16
C GLN A 171 2.26 -16.79 1.38
N TRP A 172 2.34 -15.54 1.83
CA TRP A 172 3.61 -14.93 2.19
C TRP A 172 4.25 -15.58 3.42
N LEU A 173 3.45 -15.92 4.44
CA LEU A 173 3.93 -16.66 5.62
C LEU A 173 4.50 -18.02 5.22
N ASP A 174 3.78 -18.79 4.39
CA ASP A 174 4.21 -20.10 3.93
C ASP A 174 5.54 -20.03 3.16
N ARG A 175 5.71 -19.03 2.28
CA ARG A 175 6.96 -18.79 1.54
C ARG A 175 8.10 -18.30 2.42
N SER A 176 7.78 -17.52 3.45
CA SER A 176 8.78 -16.93 4.34
C SER A 176 9.23 -17.90 5.43
N TRP A 177 8.52 -19.02 5.59
CA TRP A 177 8.89 -20.07 6.52
C TRP A 177 10.08 -20.88 6.00
N PRO A 178 11.23 -20.91 6.72
CA PRO A 178 12.38 -21.71 6.31
C PRO A 178 12.00 -23.20 6.28
N GLN A 179 12.13 -23.84 5.11
CA GLN A 179 11.92 -25.28 4.96
C GLN A 179 13.15 -26.05 5.47
N ASP A 180 14.34 -25.53 5.15
CA ASP A 180 15.62 -26.09 5.58
C ASP A 180 16.21 -25.17 6.65
N TRP A 181 15.98 -25.51 7.92
CA TRP A 181 16.72 -24.87 8.98
C TRP A 181 18.16 -25.43 8.96
N PRO A 182 19.21 -24.57 8.99
CA PRO A 182 20.59 -25.01 9.03
C PRO A 182 20.78 -26.07 10.12
N GLN A 183 21.43 -27.19 9.79
CA GLN A 183 21.91 -28.09 10.85
C GLN A 183 23.14 -27.43 11.48
N ASP A 184 23.15 -27.42 12.81
CA ASP A 184 24.26 -26.89 13.60
C ASP A 184 25.51 -27.75 13.42
#